data_AF-A0A645HL20-F1
#
_entry.id   AF-A0A645HL20-F1
#
_cell.length_a   1.000
_cell.length_b   1.000
_cell.length_c   1.000
_cell.angle_alpha   90.00
_cell.angle_beta   90.00
_cell.angle_gamma   90.00
#
_symmetry.space_group_name_H-M   'P 1'
#
loop_
_entity.id
_entity.type
_entity.pdbx_description
1 polymer ?
#
loop_
_entity_poly.entity_id
_entity_poly.type
_entity_poly.pdbx_seq_one_letter_code
_entity_poly.pdbx_strand_id
1 'polypeptide(L)'
;MARVSFRKDGFVGQHAQDEGEYTTIPIQVPQGVHGIRINAATATGGQVHCAVLTGDGQEISGMTLRDSAVISGDYCDAELSWQGGKTLSALQGSEIKLQFAARAATIFSFELI
;
A
#
# COMPACT_ATOMS: atom_id res chain seq x y z
N MET A 1 -8.40 -16.68 -5.81
CA MET A 1 -7.94 -15.34 -6.24
C MET A 1 -8.62 -14.99 -7.55
N ALA A 2 -9.31 -13.85 -7.62
CA ALA A 2 -9.86 -13.31 -8.87
C ALA A 2 -8.93 -12.20 -9.36
N ARG A 3 -8.60 -12.19 -10.66
CA ARG A 3 -7.85 -11.11 -11.30
C ARG A 3 -8.85 -10.19 -12.00
N VAL A 4 -8.87 -8.93 -11.61
CA VAL A 4 -9.72 -7.90 -12.23
C VAL A 4 -8.85 -7.03 -13.14
N SER A 5 -9.35 -6.71 -14.33
CA SER A 5 -8.74 -5.75 -15.25
C SER A 5 -9.65 -4.52 -15.35
N PHE A 6 -9.13 -3.35 -15.03
CA PHE A 6 -9.87 -2.09 -15.10
C PHE A 6 -9.74 -1.46 -16.51
N ARG A 7 -10.78 -0.74 -16.93
CA ARG A 7 -10.69 0.18 -18.08
C ARG A 7 -9.76 1.34 -17.70
N LYS A 8 -8.95 1.81 -18.66
CA LYS A 8 -7.92 2.85 -18.42
C LYS A 8 -8.46 4.16 -17.84
N ASP A 9 -9.72 4.48 -18.15
CA ASP A 9 -10.42 5.73 -17.85
C ASP A 9 -11.52 5.57 -16.77
N GLY A 10 -11.58 4.42 -16.10
CA GLY A 10 -12.63 4.14 -15.11
C GLY A 10 -12.10 3.74 -13.74
N PHE A 11 -10.80 3.85 -13.49
CA PHE A 11 -10.25 3.66 -12.15
C PHE A 11 -10.37 4.96 -11.38
N VAL A 12 -11.38 5.03 -10.51
CA VAL A 12 -11.65 6.21 -9.66
C VAL A 12 -11.09 6.01 -8.24
N GLY A 13 -10.72 4.78 -7.88
CA GLY A 13 -10.15 4.43 -6.58
C GLY A 13 -10.59 3.04 -6.11
N GLN A 14 -9.86 2.47 -5.16
CA GLN A 14 -10.26 1.26 -4.44
C GLN A 14 -10.96 1.66 -3.15
N HIS A 15 -12.25 1.33 -3.07
CA HIS A 15 -13.11 1.66 -1.95
C HIS A 15 -13.39 0.44 -1.09
N ALA A 16 -13.18 0.58 0.22
CA ALA A 16 -13.58 -0.38 1.24
C ALA A 16 -14.61 0.29 2.15
N GLN A 17 -15.87 -0.18 2.09
CA GLN A 17 -16.92 0.28 3.00
C GLN A 17 -16.65 -0.24 4.42
N ASP A 18 -16.46 -1.55 4.55
CA ASP A 18 -16.01 -2.23 5.76
C ASP A 18 -14.53 -2.61 5.59
N GLU A 19 -14.09 -3.76 6.08
CA GLU A 19 -12.72 -4.25 5.87
C GLU A 19 -12.52 -4.78 4.45
N GLY A 20 -11.42 -4.38 3.82
CA GLY A 20 -11.04 -4.83 2.50
C GLY A 20 -9.53 -4.86 2.31
N GLU A 21 -9.07 -5.83 1.53
CA GLU A 21 -7.66 -5.99 1.19
C GLU A 21 -7.46 -6.19 -0.30
N TYR A 22 -6.34 -5.69 -0.80
CA TYR A 22 -5.85 -6.03 -2.13
C TYR A 22 -4.34 -6.11 -2.15
N THR A 23 -3.82 -6.88 -3.10
CA THR A 23 -2.39 -7.03 -3.30
C THR A 23 -2.05 -6.69 -4.75
N THR A 24 -0.99 -5.93 -4.94
CA THR A 24 -0.49 -5.64 -6.28
C THR A 24 0.04 -6.92 -6.95
N ILE A 25 0.16 -6.88 -8.28
CA ILE A 25 1.12 -7.75 -8.96
C ILE A 25 2.55 -7.42 -8.47
N PRO A 26 3.56 -8.28 -8.73
CA PRO A 26 4.96 -7.92 -8.46
C PRO A 26 5.33 -6.59 -9.12
N ILE A 27 6.03 -5.73 -8.35
CA ILE A 27 6.55 -4.43 -8.78
C ILE A 27 8.04 -4.43 -8.48
N GLN A 28 8.83 -4.06 -9.48
CA GLN A 28 10.26 -3.85 -9.32
C GLN A 28 10.51 -2.58 -8.51
N VAL A 29 11.32 -2.65 -7.45
CA VAL A 29 11.77 -1.46 -6.70
C VAL A 29 12.92 -0.81 -7.46
N PRO A 30 12.74 0.39 -8.06
CA PRO A 30 13.81 1.08 -8.77
C PRO A 30 14.92 1.57 -7.83
N GLN A 31 16.08 1.88 -8.41
CA GLN A 31 17.17 2.56 -7.69
C GLN A 31 16.70 3.94 -7.19
N GLY A 32 17.12 4.31 -5.99
CA GLY A 32 16.76 5.60 -5.38
C GLY A 32 15.44 5.59 -4.60
N VAL A 33 14.58 4.57 -4.79
CA VAL A 33 13.33 4.44 -4.02
C VAL A 33 13.61 4.05 -2.58
N HIS A 34 12.95 4.73 -1.66
CA HIS A 34 13.06 4.57 -0.21
C HIS A 34 11.70 4.49 0.48
N GLY A 35 10.63 4.99 -0.15
CA GLY A 35 9.33 5.09 0.50
C GLY A 35 8.17 4.80 -0.44
N ILE A 36 6.98 4.88 0.14
CA ILE A 36 5.72 4.78 -0.58
C ILE A 36 4.83 5.91 -0.10
N ARG A 37 4.21 6.62 -1.03
CA ARG A 37 3.14 7.58 -0.72
C ARG A 37 1.83 7.14 -1.32
N ILE A 38 0.74 7.55 -0.67
CA ILE A 38 -0.63 7.27 -1.11
C ILE A 38 -1.46 8.54 -1.16
N ASN A 39 -2.37 8.56 -2.12
CA ASN A 39 -3.54 9.43 -2.09
C ASN A 39 -4.72 8.61 -1.57
N ALA A 40 -5.25 8.99 -0.41
CA ALA A 40 -6.32 8.26 0.24
C ALA A 40 -7.20 9.18 1.10
N ALA A 41 -8.47 8.82 1.18
CA ALA A 41 -9.44 9.45 2.07
C ALA A 41 -10.13 8.40 2.93
N THR A 42 -10.28 8.68 4.23
CA THR A 42 -10.98 7.81 5.19
C THR A 42 -12.15 8.53 5.83
N ALA A 43 -13.24 7.82 6.10
CA ALA A 43 -14.29 8.30 6.99
C ALA A 43 -13.81 8.34 8.46
N THR A 44 -14.63 8.89 9.36
CA THR A 44 -14.35 8.88 10.81
C THR A 44 -14.14 7.44 11.31
N GLY A 45 -12.98 7.17 11.92
CA GLY A 45 -12.61 5.82 12.38
C GLY A 45 -12.18 4.86 11.27
N GLY A 46 -12.07 5.36 10.03
CA GLY A 46 -11.49 4.64 8.90
C GLY A 46 -9.97 4.63 8.95
N GLN A 47 -9.38 3.70 8.22
CA GLN A 47 -7.94 3.45 8.24
C GLN A 47 -7.44 2.84 6.94
N VAL A 48 -6.18 3.13 6.63
CA VAL A 48 -5.39 2.48 5.58
C VAL A 48 -4.05 2.03 6.17
N HIS A 49 -3.63 0.83 5.80
CA HIS A 49 -2.36 0.18 6.16
C HIS A 49 -1.75 -0.49 4.93
N CYS A 50 -0.45 -0.73 4.97
CA CYS A 50 0.24 -1.42 3.88
C CYS A 50 1.33 -2.34 4.42
N ALA A 51 1.38 -3.57 3.93
CA ALA A 51 2.51 -4.48 4.09
C ALA A 51 3.32 -4.57 2.80
N VAL A 52 4.61 -4.84 2.96
CA VAL A 52 5.50 -5.19 1.85
C VAL A 52 5.79 -6.68 1.90
N LEU A 53 5.48 -7.35 0.81
CA LEU A 53 5.76 -8.77 0.61
C LEU A 53 6.88 -8.92 -0.41
N THR A 54 7.57 -10.04 -0.36
CA THR A 54 8.48 -10.47 -1.43
C THR A 54 7.71 -10.69 -2.74
N GLY A 55 8.42 -10.77 -3.87
CA GLY A 55 7.81 -11.03 -5.19
C GLY A 55 6.99 -12.34 -5.25
N ASP A 56 7.37 -13.36 -4.47
CA ASP A 56 6.62 -14.61 -4.30
C ASP A 56 5.47 -14.51 -3.27
N GLY A 57 5.37 -13.41 -2.53
CA GLY A 57 4.26 -13.11 -1.61
C GLY A 57 4.48 -13.52 -0.16
N GLN A 58 5.73 -13.70 0.27
CA GLN A 58 6.08 -13.92 1.68
C GLN A 58 6.18 -12.59 2.42
N GLU A 59 5.83 -12.60 3.70
CA GLU A 59 5.94 -11.42 4.56
C GLU A 59 7.41 -11.05 4.83
N ILE A 60 7.69 -9.75 4.85
CA ILE A 60 9.00 -9.22 5.24
C ILE A 60 8.89 -8.70 6.68
N SER A 61 9.71 -9.25 7.58
CA SER A 61 9.68 -8.86 9.00
C SER A 61 9.96 -7.37 9.20
N GLY A 62 9.10 -6.69 9.97
CA GLY A 62 9.17 -5.24 10.17
C GLY A 62 8.51 -4.42 9.05
N MET A 63 7.90 -5.08 8.06
CA MET A 63 7.09 -4.46 7.01
C MET A 63 5.74 -5.18 6.85
N THR A 64 5.24 -5.81 7.92
CA THR A 64 3.93 -6.48 7.93
C THR A 64 2.78 -5.49 8.18
N LEU A 65 1.53 -5.92 8.01
CA LEU A 65 0.37 -5.07 8.34
C LEU A 65 0.37 -4.67 9.82
N ARG A 66 0.85 -5.54 10.71
CA ARG A 66 0.97 -5.27 12.13
C ARG A 66 2.03 -4.21 12.45
N ASP A 67 3.09 -4.16 11.63
CA ASP A 67 4.17 -3.20 11.78
C ASP A 67 3.85 -1.88 11.09
N SER A 68 2.84 -1.83 10.22
CA SER A 68 2.43 -0.64 9.47
C SER A 68 1.77 0.41 10.38
N ALA A 69 2.09 1.68 10.16
CA ALA A 69 1.38 2.78 10.80
C ALA A 69 0.02 3.01 10.13
N VAL A 70 -0.99 3.31 10.95
CA VAL A 70 -2.34 3.64 10.48
C VAL A 70 -2.32 5.01 9.79
N ILE A 71 -2.88 5.09 8.57
CA ILE A 71 -3.25 6.37 7.95
C ILE A 71 -4.76 6.57 8.11
N SER A 72 -5.15 7.70 8.72
CA SER A 72 -6.54 8.14 8.89
C SER A 72 -6.63 9.63 8.59
N GLY A 73 -7.51 10.01 7.67
CA GLY A 73 -7.69 11.37 7.19
C GLY A 73 -7.94 11.43 5.69
N ASP A 74 -7.90 12.64 5.14
CA ASP A 74 -7.97 12.91 3.70
C ASP A 74 -6.64 13.53 3.26
N TYR A 75 -5.88 12.79 2.47
CA TYR A 75 -4.52 13.15 2.07
C TYR A 75 -4.30 12.85 0.60
N CYS A 76 -3.76 13.84 -0.11
CA CYS A 76 -3.28 13.62 -1.47
C CYS A 76 -1.89 12.96 -1.53
N ASP A 77 -1.12 13.02 -0.43
CA ASP A 77 0.29 12.62 -0.39
C ASP A 77 0.73 12.15 1.01
N ALA A 78 0.11 11.09 1.52
CA ALA A 78 0.47 10.51 2.81
C ALA A 78 1.57 9.45 2.67
N GLU A 79 2.65 9.60 3.43
CA GLU A 79 3.75 8.63 3.43
C GLU A 79 3.44 7.44 4.34
N LEU A 80 3.59 6.24 3.80
CA LEU A 80 3.49 4.99 4.55
C LEU A 80 4.76 4.79 5.38
N SER A 81 4.59 4.27 6.59
CA SER A 81 5.72 3.95 7.46
C SER A 81 5.46 2.67 8.24
N TRP A 82 6.56 2.05 8.68
CA TRP A 82 6.54 0.86 9.52
C TRP A 82 7.36 1.09 10.78
N GLN A 83 7.00 0.35 11.83
CA GLN A 83 7.70 0.36 13.10
C GLN A 83 9.19 0.05 12.90
N GLY A 84 10.03 0.72 13.69
CA GLY A 84 11.48 0.59 13.57
C GLY A 84 12.11 1.31 12.36
N GLY A 85 11.34 2.13 11.63
CA GLY A 85 11.89 3.00 10.58
C GLY A 85 12.37 2.25 9.34
N LYS A 86 11.76 1.11 9.04
CA LYS A 86 12.06 0.34 7.83
C LYS A 86 11.68 1.13 6.58
N THR A 87 12.53 1.06 5.56
CA THR A 87 12.37 1.76 4.28
C THR A 87 12.56 0.78 3.13
N LEU A 88 12.04 1.13 1.95
CA LEU A 88 12.26 0.34 0.72
C LEU A 88 13.71 0.38 0.22
N SER A 89 14.59 1.18 0.82
CA SER A 89 15.99 1.32 0.38
C SER A 89 16.72 -0.03 0.37
N ALA A 90 16.43 -0.92 1.32
CA ALA A 90 17.03 -2.26 1.39
C ALA A 90 16.47 -3.25 0.34
N LEU A 91 15.39 -2.88 -0.35
CA LEU A 91 14.69 -3.71 -1.33
C LEU A 91 14.92 -3.24 -2.78
N GLN A 92 15.74 -2.20 -3.00
CA GLN A 92 16.08 -1.72 -4.33
C GLN A 92 16.66 -2.86 -5.19
N GLY A 93 16.16 -2.99 -6.42
CA GLY A 93 16.54 -4.10 -7.31
C GLY A 93 15.77 -5.40 -7.06
N SER A 94 14.94 -5.50 -6.02
CA SER A 94 14.06 -6.64 -5.79
C SER A 94 12.66 -6.43 -6.37
N GLU A 95 11.96 -7.52 -6.68
CA GLU A 95 10.52 -7.50 -6.90
C GLU A 95 9.78 -7.64 -5.56
N ILE A 96 8.79 -6.79 -5.33
CA ILE A 96 7.94 -6.79 -4.14
C ILE A 96 6.47 -6.81 -4.54
N LYS A 97 5.60 -7.14 -3.59
CA LYS A 97 4.17 -6.86 -3.69
C LYS A 97 3.76 -5.95 -2.55
N LEU A 98 2.81 -5.06 -2.80
CA LEU A 98 2.19 -4.24 -1.77
C LEU A 98 0.83 -4.83 -1.43
N GLN A 99 0.60 -5.17 -0.16
CA GLN A 99 -0.68 -5.59 0.35
C GLN A 99 -1.29 -4.45 1.15
N PHE A 100 -2.33 -3.83 0.60
CA PHE A 100 -3.07 -2.78 1.26
C PHE A 100 -4.24 -3.38 2.02
N ALA A 101 -4.43 -2.93 3.26
CA ALA A 101 -5.61 -3.19 4.05
C ALA A 101 -6.29 -1.88 4.38
N ALA A 102 -7.60 -1.81 4.19
CA ALA A 102 -8.39 -0.60 4.34
C ALA A 102 -9.71 -0.87 5.05
N ARG A 103 -10.20 0.12 5.79
CA ARG A 103 -11.54 0.13 6.37
C ARG A 103 -12.18 1.50 6.28
N ALA A 104 -13.42 1.57 5.80
CA ALA A 104 -14.14 2.83 5.63
C ALA A 104 -13.28 3.90 4.93
N ALA A 105 -12.64 3.50 3.83
CA ALA A 105 -11.60 4.27 3.18
C ALA A 105 -11.61 4.05 1.65
N THR A 106 -11.07 5.03 0.94
CA THR A 106 -10.82 4.97 -0.49
C THR A 106 -9.35 5.29 -0.75
N ILE A 107 -8.64 4.42 -1.47
CA ILE A 107 -7.27 4.63 -1.93
C ILE A 107 -7.34 4.96 -3.43
N PHE A 108 -6.91 6.16 -3.79
CA PHE A 108 -6.96 6.68 -5.15
C PHE A 108 -5.72 6.33 -5.96
N SER A 109 -4.54 6.38 -5.32
CA SER A 109 -3.27 6.04 -5.96
C SER A 109 -2.19 5.72 -4.92
N PHE A 110 -1.09 5.14 -5.39
CA PHE A 110 0.16 5.03 -4.65
C PHE A 110 1.34 5.29 -5.58
N GLU A 111 2.45 5.73 -5.01
CA GLU A 111 3.70 6.02 -5.73
C GLU A 111 4.88 5.50 -4.91
N LEU A 112 5.88 4.95 -5.60
CA LEU A 112 7.19 4.64 -5.04
C LEU A 112 8.07 5.89 -5.14
N ILE A 113 8.60 6.37 -4.02
CA ILE A 113 9.41 7.60 -3.92
C ILE A 113 10.84 7.34 -3.48
#